data_AF-A0A348SDG5-F1
#
_entry.id   AF-A0A348SDG5-F1
#
_cell.length_a   1.000
_cell.length_b   1.000
_cell.length_c   1.000
_cell.angle_alpha   90.00
_cell.angle_beta   90.00
_cell.angle_gamma   90.00
#
_symmetry.space_group_name_H-M   'P 1'
#
loop_
_entity.id
_entity.type
_entity.pdbx_description
1 polymer ?
#
loop_
_entity_poly.entity_id
_entity_poly.type
_entity_poly.pdbx_seq_one_letter_code
_entity_poly.pdbx_strand_id
1 'polypeptide(L)'
;GAIGVRPEKLTLLEPGQESKGNTLEGTVVDTSYLGVITQYVVEGKNGLRLLVSEQNRDRTTRNDTWRPGESVTLTWKPENGFVVGDAAGA
;
A
#
# COMPACT_ATOMS: atom_id res chain seq x y z
N GLY A 1 19.08 -6.16 -6.49
CA GLY A 1 17.68 -6.21 -6.95
C GLY A 1 16.77 -5.74 -5.84
N ALA A 2 15.72 -5.02 -6.17
CA ALA A 2 14.58 -4.65 -5.36
C ALA A 2 13.43 -5.65 -5.57
N ILE A 3 12.34 -5.48 -4.80
CA ILE A 3 11.08 -6.20 -5.01
C ILE A 3 10.04 -5.17 -5.43
N GLY A 4 9.33 -5.43 -6.52
CA GLY A 4 8.15 -4.70 -6.95
C GLY A 4 6.88 -5.40 -6.47
N VAL A 5 5.88 -4.62 -6.10
CA VAL A 5 4.51 -5.08 -5.84
C VAL A 5 3.58 -4.12 -6.55
N ARG A 6 2.54 -4.64 -7.21
CA ARG A 6 1.56 -3.80 -7.90
C ARG A 6 0.69 -3.03 -6.88
N PRO A 7 0.35 -1.75 -7.12
CA PRO A 7 -0.42 -0.94 -6.17
C PRO A 7 -1.76 -1.56 -5.73
N GLU A 8 -2.47 -2.22 -6.64
CA GLU A 8 -3.75 -2.90 -6.40
C GLU A 8 -3.61 -4.24 -5.66
N LYS A 9 -2.38 -4.69 -5.40
CA LYS A 9 -2.06 -5.89 -4.61
C LYS A 9 -1.61 -5.57 -3.19
N LEU A 10 -1.50 -4.28 -2.86
CA LEU A 10 -1.25 -3.78 -1.53
C LEU A 10 -2.58 -3.51 -0.81
N THR A 11 -2.60 -3.71 0.49
CA THR A 11 -3.73 -3.41 1.36
C THR A 11 -3.22 -2.67 2.59
N LEU A 12 -3.98 -1.68 3.06
CA LEU A 12 -3.69 -0.95 4.29
C LEU A 12 -4.50 -1.57 5.44
N LEU A 13 -3.84 -1.82 6.55
CA LEU A 13 -4.41 -2.34 7.79
C LEU A 13 -4.14 -1.36 8.94
N GLU A 14 -4.96 -1.46 9.97
CA GLU A 14 -4.68 -0.80 11.26
C GLU A 14 -3.33 -1.26 11.82
N PRO A 15 -2.55 -0.37 12.47
CA PRO A 15 -1.35 -0.77 13.18
C PRO A 15 -1.62 -1.91 14.17
N GLY A 16 -0.82 -2.97 14.09
CA GLY A 16 -0.96 -4.15 14.96
C GLY A 16 -2.02 -5.17 14.52
N GLN A 17 -2.79 -4.90 13.47
CA GLN A 17 -3.66 -5.91 12.87
C GLN A 17 -2.82 -7.04 12.27
N GLU A 18 -3.16 -8.29 12.60
CA GLU A 18 -2.46 -9.46 12.06
C GLU A 18 -2.63 -9.60 10.54
N SER A 19 -1.54 -9.91 9.85
CA SER A 19 -1.56 -10.29 8.44
C SER A 19 -0.87 -11.64 8.25
N LYS A 20 -1.41 -12.43 7.31
CA LYS A 20 -0.78 -13.67 6.83
C LYS A 20 0.20 -13.43 5.67
N GLY A 21 0.31 -12.18 5.21
CA GLY A 21 1.20 -11.77 4.14
C GLY A 21 2.49 -11.14 4.65
N ASN A 22 3.29 -10.64 3.71
CA ASN A 22 4.37 -9.72 4.05
C ASN A 22 3.77 -8.41 4.57
N THR A 23 4.50 -7.72 5.45
CA THR A 23 4.06 -6.46 6.03
C THR A 23 5.15 -5.40 5.96
N LEU A 24 4.72 -4.14 5.95
CA LEU A 24 5.59 -2.98 6.07
C LEU A 24 4.86 -1.86 6.80
N GLU A 25 5.48 -1.27 7.81
CA GLU A 25 4.96 -0.10 8.51
C GLU A 25 5.13 1.17 7.68
N GLY A 26 4.17 2.08 7.76
CA GLY A 26 4.28 3.39 7.13
C GLY A 26 3.24 4.40 7.63
N THR A 27 3.30 5.60 7.05
CA THR A 27 2.37 6.69 7.32
C THR A 27 1.77 7.17 6.01
N VAL A 28 0.45 7.34 5.96
CA VAL A 28 -0.21 7.93 4.79
C VAL A 28 0.23 9.38 4.67
N VAL A 29 0.69 9.79 3.48
CA VAL A 29 1.13 11.17 3.21
C VAL A 29 0.28 11.87 2.16
N ASP A 30 -0.47 11.10 1.36
CA ASP A 30 -1.48 11.64 0.44
C ASP A 30 -2.64 10.65 0.26
N THR A 31 -3.84 11.20 0.07
CA THR A 31 -5.07 10.46 -0.21
C THR A 31 -5.80 11.11 -1.37
N SER A 32 -5.94 10.39 -2.46
CA SER A 32 -6.57 10.86 -3.71
C SER A 32 -7.80 10.03 -4.04
N TYR A 33 -8.98 10.66 -4.05
CA TYR A 33 -10.22 10.01 -4.44
C TYR A 33 -10.48 10.17 -5.95
N LEU A 34 -10.48 9.07 -6.69
CA LEU A 34 -10.57 9.02 -8.16
C LEU A 34 -11.87 8.34 -8.62
N GLY A 35 -12.98 8.58 -7.90
CA GLY A 35 -14.28 7.98 -8.19
C GLY A 35 -14.38 6.57 -7.63
N VAL A 36 -14.23 5.54 -8.47
CA VAL A 36 -14.37 4.13 -8.04
C VAL A 36 -13.16 3.59 -7.28
N ILE A 37 -12.04 4.31 -7.33
CA ILE A 37 -10.78 3.96 -6.65
C ILE A 37 -10.37 5.11 -5.74
N THR A 38 -9.82 4.77 -4.58
CA THR A 38 -9.02 5.68 -3.75
C THR A 38 -7.55 5.26 -3.85
N GLN A 39 -6.67 6.23 -4.08
CA GLN A 39 -5.23 6.03 -4.06
C GLN A 39 -4.63 6.64 -2.81
N TYR A 40 -3.67 5.93 -2.22
CA TYR A 40 -2.89 6.42 -1.10
C TYR A 40 -1.41 6.41 -1.44
N VAL A 41 -0.70 7.46 -1.03
CA VAL A 41 0.75 7.43 -0.96
C VAL A 41 1.13 7.16 0.48
N VAL A 42 1.87 6.10 0.72
CA VAL A 42 2.38 5.74 2.05
C VAL A 42 3.88 5.89 2.08
N GLU A 43 4.36 6.65 3.06
CA GLU A 43 5.78 6.82 3.33
C GLU A 43 6.23 5.80 4.39
N GLY A 44 7.14 4.92 3.99
CA GLY A 44 7.82 3.96 4.85
C GLY A 44 9.15 4.49 5.37
N LYS A 45 9.93 3.61 6.00
CA LYS A 45 11.26 3.95 6.52
C LYS A 45 12.19 4.41 5.38
N ASN A 46 13.14 5.29 5.72
CA ASN A 46 14.16 5.83 4.81
C ASN A 46 13.60 6.57 3.57
N GLY A 47 12.41 7.17 3.67
CA GLY A 47 11.82 7.96 2.59
C GLY A 47 11.25 7.14 1.43
N LEU A 48 11.12 5.82 1.58
CA LEU A 48 10.44 4.96 0.60
C LEU A 48 8.98 5.40 0.48
N ARG A 49 8.50 5.64 -0.75
CA ARG A 49 7.09 5.94 -1.02
C ARG A 49 6.44 4.83 -1.83
N LEU A 50 5.27 4.39 -1.38
CA LEU A 50 4.50 3.31 -1.97
C LEU A 50 3.12 3.82 -2.37
N LEU A 51 2.71 3.49 -3.58
CA LEU A 51 1.36 3.76 -4.07
C LEU A 51 0.47 2.55 -3.77
N VAL A 52 -0.67 2.79 -3.14
CA VAL A 52 -1.70 1.78 -2.87
C VAL A 52 -2.98 2.19 -3.58
N SER A 53 -3.68 1.24 -4.21
CA SER A 53 -4.96 1.49 -4.89
C SER A 53 -6.05 0.59 -4.32
N GLU A 54 -7.10 1.21 -3.79
CA GLU A 54 -8.23 0.54 -3.12
C GLU A 54 -9.54 0.83 -3.88
N GLN A 55 -10.36 -0.19 -4.14
CA GLN A 55 -11.67 -0.01 -4.75
C GLN A 55 -12.71 0.41 -3.69
N ASN A 56 -13.52 1.43 -3.99
CA ASN A 56 -14.53 2.00 -3.11
C ASN A 56 -15.81 1.15 -2.99
N ARG A 57 -15.70 -0.18 -2.87
CA ARG A 57 -16.87 -1.09 -2.84
C ARG A 57 -17.45 -1.14 -1.41
N ASP A 58 -18.75 -0.86 -1.29
CA ASP A 58 -19.55 -0.86 -0.05
C ASP A 58 -19.15 0.15 1.04
N ARG A 59 -18.96 1.42 0.64
CA ARG A 59 -18.79 2.56 1.57
C ARG A 59 -20.10 2.88 2.28
N THR A 60 -20.34 2.27 3.44
CA THR A 60 -21.56 2.48 4.23
C THR A 60 -21.34 3.51 5.36
N THR A 61 -20.10 3.90 5.70
CA THR A 61 -19.86 4.96 6.70
C THR A 61 -18.65 5.86 6.41
N ARG A 62 -18.67 7.09 6.94
CA ARG A 62 -17.64 8.13 6.74
C ARG A 62 -16.25 7.82 7.34
N ASN A 63 -16.07 6.68 8.03
CA ASN A 63 -14.80 6.23 8.62
C ASN A 63 -13.95 5.33 7.68
N ASP A 64 -14.40 5.09 6.44
CA ASP A 64 -13.83 4.12 5.50
C ASP A 64 -12.62 4.62 4.67
N THR A 65 -11.86 5.64 5.11
CA THR A 65 -10.76 6.17 4.26
C THR A 65 -9.61 6.74 5.09
N TRP A 66 -8.40 6.23 4.81
CA TRP A 66 -7.18 6.70 5.45
C TRP A 66 -6.84 8.14 5.09
N ARG A 67 -6.29 8.89 6.05
CA ARG A 67 -5.93 10.30 5.90
C ARG A 67 -4.44 10.53 6.04
N PRO A 68 -3.90 11.60 5.43
CA PRO A 68 -2.52 12.02 5.67
C PRO A 68 -2.23 12.18 7.17
N GLY A 69 -1.12 11.60 7.63
CA GLY A 69 -0.69 11.55 9.02
C GLY A 69 -1.08 10.27 9.77
N GLU A 70 -1.96 9.43 9.22
CA GLU A 70 -2.36 8.17 9.86
C GLU A 70 -1.29 7.09 9.69
N SER A 71 -0.99 6.39 10.78
CA SER A 71 -0.09 5.24 10.77
C SER A 71 -0.82 4.00 10.29
N VAL A 72 -0.18 3.23 9.42
CA VAL A 72 -0.77 2.05 8.78
C VAL A 72 0.24 0.90 8.70
N THR A 73 -0.28 -0.31 8.57
CA THR A 73 0.51 -1.47 8.13
C THR A 73 0.13 -1.79 6.69
N LEU A 74 1.06 -1.65 5.74
CA LEU A 74 0.87 -2.20 4.41
C LEU A 74 1.04 -3.71 4.45
N THR A 75 0.25 -4.43 3.67
CA THR A 75 0.43 -5.86 3.47
C THR A 75 0.20 -6.30 2.03
N TRP A 76 0.90 -7.37 1.63
CA TRP A 76 0.69 -8.08 0.38
C TRP A 76 0.95 -9.57 0.58
N LYS A 77 0.35 -10.41 -0.27
CA LYS A 77 0.68 -11.83 -0.31
C LYS A 77 2.08 -12.04 -0.88
N PRO A 78 2.89 -12.99 -0.38
CA PRO A 78 4.22 -13.26 -0.91
C PRO A 78 4.24 -13.51 -2.42
N GLU A 79 3.22 -14.18 -2.98
CA GLU A 79 3.13 -14.44 -4.43
C GLU A 79 2.88 -13.19 -5.31
N ASN A 80 2.53 -12.04 -4.71
CA ASN A 80 2.30 -10.79 -5.44
C ASN A 80 3.57 -9.94 -5.62
N GLY A 81 4.71 -10.38 -5.08
CA GLY A 81 6.02 -9.74 -5.28
C GLY A 81 6.74 -10.24 -6.53
N PHE A 82 7.48 -9.35 -7.20
CA PHE A 82 8.38 -9.70 -8.29
C PHE A 82 9.74 -9.04 -8.10
N VAL A 83 10.82 -9.66 -8.58
CA VAL A 83 12.17 -9.09 -8.46
C VAL A 83 12.37 -8.00 -9.51
N VAL A 84 12.89 -6.86 -9.07
CA VAL A 84 13.25 -5.70 -9.89
C VAL A 84 14.75 -5.48 -9.74
N GLY A 85 15.57 -5.95 -10.65
CA GLY A 85 17.02 -5.76 -10.60
C GLY A 85 17.65 -6.10 -11.93
N ASP A 86 18.74 -5.40 -12.25
CA ASP A 86 19.24 -5.17 -13.60
C ASP A 86 19.05 -6.35 -14.54
N ALA A 87 18.37 -6.10 -15.67
CA ALA A 87 18.88 -6.65 -16.90
C ALA A 87 20.31 -6.12 -17.02
N ALA A 88 21.28 -6.86 -16.48
CA ALA A 88 22.60 -6.83 -17.07
C ALA A 88 22.34 -7.17 -18.54
N GLY A 89 22.51 -6.17 -19.40
CA GLY A 89 22.57 -6.42 -20.83
C GLY A 89 23.62 -7.50 -21.07
N ALA A 90 23.15 -8.65 -21.54
CA ALA A 90 23.88 -9.65 -22.30
C ALA A 90 22.84 -10.54 -22.99
#